data_AF-A0A0L7QN24-F1
#
_entry.id   AF-A0A0L7QN24-F1
#
_cell.length_a   1.000
_cell.length_b   1.000
_cell.length_c   1.000
_cell.angle_alpha   90.00
_cell.angle_beta   90.00
_cell.angle_gamma   90.00
#
_symmetry.space_group_name_H-M   'P 1'
#
loop_
_entity.id
_entity.type
_entity.pdbx_description
1 polymer ?
#
loop_
_entity_poly.entity_id
_entity_poly.type
_entity_poly.pdbx_seq_one_letter_code
_entity_poly.pdbx_strand_id
1 'polypeptide(L)'
;MSVNGKSVMDATHSEVVRLAHSGTDVLELEVARTCNVLAPRVARTGTKEGTDEAPLCSGYLWRKSASSSTTDKWVRRWFVLRRDNCLYYYKTDAIDTWLQASLRMSGTAACAIQRPDCFGYLSKQQEHARKTSSPTGWSRRYCVLKDAALYFYDDANAEKAFGVACLHGFRVHSSAPTSGGRKHAFELQPPDPTQRNYIFATESEMDKKR
;
A
#
# COMPACT_ATOMS: atom_id res chain seq x y z
N MET A 1 -15.69 -1.39 -1.20
CA MET A 1 -15.51 0.08 -1.11
C MET A 1 -16.55 0.61 -0.15
N SER A 2 -16.13 1.34 0.87
CA SER A 2 -17.03 1.86 1.92
C SER A 2 -16.67 3.29 2.33
N VAL A 3 -17.66 4.05 2.79
CA VAL A 3 -17.52 5.40 3.38
C VAL A 3 -18.20 5.38 4.74
N ASN A 4 -17.47 5.78 5.79
CA ASN A 4 -17.93 5.73 7.19
C ASN A 4 -18.53 4.36 7.57
N GLY A 5 -17.88 3.27 7.11
CA GLY A 5 -18.31 1.89 7.36
C GLY A 5 -19.52 1.40 6.54
N LYS A 6 -20.11 2.24 5.68
CA LYS A 6 -21.23 1.86 4.81
C LYS A 6 -20.72 1.52 3.41
N SER A 7 -21.13 0.36 2.87
CA SER A 7 -20.80 -0.04 1.49
C SER A 7 -21.36 0.96 0.49
N VAL A 8 -20.55 1.35 -0.49
CA VAL A 8 -20.93 2.29 -1.57
C VAL A 8 -20.85 1.66 -2.96
N MET A 9 -20.72 0.34 -3.05
CA MET A 9 -20.56 -0.36 -4.34
C MET A 9 -21.73 -0.12 -5.30
N ASP A 10 -22.94 0.03 -4.76
CA ASP A 10 -24.18 0.24 -5.53
C ASP A 10 -24.80 1.63 -5.29
N ALA A 11 -24.07 2.54 -4.65
CA ALA A 11 -24.58 3.86 -4.28
C ALA A 11 -24.45 4.87 -5.43
N THR A 12 -25.44 5.74 -5.57
CA THR A 12 -25.39 6.89 -6.49
C THR A 12 -24.39 7.95 -6.00
N HIS A 13 -23.87 8.77 -6.91
CA HIS A 13 -22.97 9.87 -6.55
C HIS A 13 -23.56 10.78 -5.45
N SER A 14 -24.85 11.11 -5.55
CA SER A 14 -25.55 11.92 -4.54
C SER A 14 -25.66 11.22 -3.18
N GLU A 15 -25.76 9.89 -3.12
CA GLU A 15 -25.72 9.13 -1.88
C GLU A 15 -24.32 9.13 -1.25
N VAL A 16 -23.28 8.95 -2.06
CA VAL A 16 -21.89 9.01 -1.61
C VAL A 16 -21.55 10.40 -1.06
N VAL A 17 -21.96 11.46 -1.75
CA VAL A 17 -21.77 12.84 -1.27
C VAL A 17 -22.52 13.09 0.04
N ARG A 18 -23.76 12.59 0.16
CA ARG A 18 -24.51 12.70 1.43
C ARG A 18 -23.83 11.94 2.57
N LEU A 19 -23.30 10.75 2.30
CA LEU A 19 -22.55 9.95 3.28
C LEU A 19 -21.25 10.64 3.70
N ALA A 20 -20.56 11.30 2.76
CA ALA A 20 -19.37 12.07 3.06
C ALA A 20 -19.66 13.28 3.96
N HIS A 21 -20.87 13.83 3.87
CA HIS A 21 -21.31 14.98 4.67
C HIS A 21 -22.14 14.60 5.92
N SER A 22 -22.38 13.31 6.20
CA SER A 22 -23.38 12.89 7.20
C SER A 22 -22.90 12.94 8.68
N GLY A 23 -22.26 14.03 9.10
CA GLY A 23 -22.23 14.42 10.52
C GLY A 23 -21.03 14.01 11.38
N THR A 24 -20.01 13.36 10.83
CA THR A 24 -18.70 13.24 11.51
C THR A 24 -17.73 14.24 10.90
N ASP A 25 -17.06 15.03 11.74
CA ASP A 25 -15.95 15.93 11.33
C ASP A 25 -14.74 15.12 10.76
N VAL A 26 -14.80 13.80 10.92
CA VAL A 26 -13.84 12.84 10.37
C VAL A 26 -14.54 12.01 9.30
N LEU A 27 -14.02 12.10 8.07
CA LEU A 27 -14.39 11.24 6.96
C LEU A 27 -13.47 10.01 6.93
N GLU A 28 -14.05 8.82 6.96
CA GLU A 28 -13.36 7.53 6.86
C GLU A 28 -13.68 6.87 5.50
N LEU A 29 -12.65 6.56 4.70
CA LEU A 29 -12.81 5.89 3.41
C LEU A 29 -11.97 4.62 3.34
N GLU A 30 -12.48 3.56 2.71
CA GLU A 30 -11.71 2.34 2.50
C GLU A 30 -11.06 2.28 1.11
N VAL A 31 -9.75 2.06 1.06
CA VAL A 31 -8.99 1.96 -0.19
C VAL A 31 -9.23 0.61 -0.86
N ALA A 32 -9.86 0.64 -2.04
CA ALA A 32 -10.12 -0.53 -2.87
C ALA A 32 -9.15 -0.61 -4.06
N ARG A 33 -8.86 -1.83 -4.51
CA ARG A 33 -8.07 -2.08 -5.72
C ARG A 33 -8.87 -1.70 -6.96
N THR A 34 -8.21 -1.04 -7.92
CA THR A 34 -8.78 -0.71 -9.24
C THR A 34 -8.58 -1.84 -10.26
N CYS A 35 -7.67 -2.79 -10.01
CA CYS A 35 -7.23 -3.81 -10.96
C CYS A 35 -8.22 -4.95 -11.28
N ASN A 36 -9.45 -4.93 -10.76
CA ASN A 36 -10.44 -5.99 -11.06
C ASN A 36 -11.65 -5.52 -11.88
N VAL A 37 -11.76 -4.23 -12.24
CA VAL A 37 -13.00 -3.70 -12.87
C VAL A 37 -12.83 -3.29 -14.34
N LEU A 38 -11.63 -2.94 -14.85
CA LEU A 38 -11.52 -2.37 -16.20
C LEU A 38 -10.28 -2.72 -17.06
N ALA A 39 -9.48 -3.74 -16.71
CA ALA A 39 -8.34 -4.12 -17.55
C ALA A 39 -8.42 -5.60 -17.97
N PRO A 40 -8.82 -5.91 -19.23
CA PRO A 40 -8.58 -7.22 -19.80
C PRO A 40 -7.09 -7.52 -19.70
N ARG A 41 -6.73 -8.64 -19.09
CA ARG A 41 -5.37 -9.17 -19.09
C ARG A 41 -4.99 -9.51 -20.53
N VAL A 42 -4.42 -8.55 -21.26
CA VAL A 42 -3.75 -8.84 -22.53
C VAL A 42 -2.44 -9.53 -22.16
N ALA A 43 -2.40 -10.85 -22.35
CA ALA A 43 -1.16 -11.60 -22.34
C ALA A 43 -0.24 -11.04 -23.42
N ARG A 44 0.81 -10.31 -23.03
CA ARG A 44 1.85 -9.90 -23.98
C ARG A 44 2.84 -11.04 -24.15
N THR A 45 2.77 -11.66 -25.32
CA THR A 45 3.82 -12.46 -25.91
C THR A 45 5.02 -11.57 -26.27
N GLY A 46 6.20 -11.91 -25.78
CA GLY A 46 7.48 -11.53 -26.38
C GLY A 46 8.15 -10.25 -25.87
N THR A 47 9.05 -10.41 -24.90
CA THR A 47 10.44 -9.88 -24.89
C THR A 47 11.16 -10.50 -23.70
N LYS A 48 12.26 -11.19 -23.96
CA LYS A 48 13.15 -11.78 -22.95
C LYS A 48 13.97 -10.67 -22.31
N GLU A 49 13.88 -10.51 -20.99
CA GLU A 49 15.01 -10.24 -20.08
C GLU A 49 14.51 -10.20 -18.62
N GLY A 50 15.17 -10.98 -17.75
CA GLY A 50 14.81 -11.20 -16.35
C GLY A 50 13.99 -12.49 -16.14
N THR A 51 14.67 -13.62 -15.94
CA THR A 51 14.07 -14.94 -15.70
C THR A 51 13.20 -14.96 -14.44
N ASP A 52 11.91 -14.68 -14.62
CA ASP A 52 10.85 -14.86 -13.64
C ASP A 52 10.36 -16.31 -13.71
N GLU A 53 11.10 -17.19 -13.05
CA GLU A 53 10.82 -18.62 -13.08
C GLU A 53 9.93 -19.05 -11.90
N ALA A 54 8.91 -19.85 -12.22
CA ALA A 54 7.98 -20.41 -11.24
C ALA A 54 8.72 -21.08 -10.06
N PRO A 55 8.18 -21.00 -8.83
CA PRO A 55 8.81 -21.63 -7.67
C PRO A 55 8.94 -23.13 -7.87
N LEU A 56 10.05 -23.70 -7.40
CA LEU A 56 10.31 -25.15 -7.49
C LEU A 56 9.26 -25.94 -6.70
N CYS A 57 8.84 -25.38 -5.56
CA CYS A 57 7.80 -25.96 -4.72
C CYS A 57 7.12 -24.85 -3.91
N SER A 58 5.82 -24.99 -3.68
CA SER A 58 5.07 -24.11 -2.79
C SER A 58 3.96 -24.88 -2.08
N GLY A 59 3.72 -24.57 -0.81
CA GLY A 59 2.75 -25.34 -0.01
C GLY A 59 2.58 -24.80 1.40
N TYR A 60 1.45 -25.15 2.03
CA TYR A 60 1.25 -24.85 3.45
C TYR A 60 2.03 -25.82 4.32
N LEU A 61 2.91 -25.30 5.17
CA LEU A 61 3.61 -26.06 6.21
C LEU A 61 3.35 -25.44 7.59
N TRP A 62 3.51 -26.26 8.63
CA TRP A 62 3.47 -25.82 10.02
C TRP A 62 4.89 -25.52 10.50
N ARG A 63 5.05 -24.39 11.18
CA ARG A 63 6.31 -23.97 11.81
C ARG A 63 6.08 -23.74 13.30
N LYS A 64 7.08 -24.06 14.13
CA LYS A 64 7.13 -23.64 15.53
C LYS A 64 7.35 -22.12 15.65
N SER A 65 6.48 -21.42 16.37
CA SER A 65 6.63 -19.99 16.63
C SER A 65 7.91 -19.71 17.41
N ALA A 66 8.73 -18.76 16.96
CA ALA A 66 9.99 -18.39 17.60
C ALA A 66 9.82 -17.48 18.83
N SER A 67 8.58 -17.21 19.27
CA SER A 67 8.30 -16.36 20.44
C SER A 67 8.71 -17.07 21.73
N SER A 68 9.54 -16.41 22.54
CA SER A 68 10.21 -16.92 23.75
C SER A 68 9.29 -17.14 24.97
N SER A 69 8.01 -17.42 24.76
CA SER A 69 7.01 -17.54 25.84
C SER A 69 6.39 -18.93 25.84
N THR A 70 7.02 -19.86 26.58
CA THR A 70 6.50 -21.09 27.25
C THR A 70 5.35 -21.92 26.65
N THR A 71 4.96 -21.69 25.40
CA THR A 71 3.88 -22.39 24.70
C THR A 71 4.33 -22.71 23.30
N ASP A 72 4.46 -24.01 23.03
CA ASP A 72 4.81 -24.56 21.71
C ASP A 72 3.67 -24.32 20.72
N LYS A 73 3.60 -23.09 20.21
CA LYS A 73 2.57 -22.67 19.25
C LYS A 73 3.04 -22.95 17.84
N TRP A 74 2.43 -23.94 17.19
CA TRP A 74 2.61 -24.18 15.76
C TRP A 74 1.75 -23.22 14.95
N VAL A 75 2.32 -22.62 13.90
CA VAL A 75 1.64 -21.68 13.00
C VAL A 75 1.71 -22.18 11.56
N ARG A 76 0.56 -22.27 10.89
CA ARG A 76 0.45 -22.62 9.47
C ARG A 76 0.84 -21.43 8.61
N ARG A 77 1.74 -21.66 7.65
CA ARG A 77 2.34 -20.63 6.79
C ARG A 77 2.52 -21.19 5.38
N TRP A 78 2.41 -20.34 4.38
CA TRP A 78 2.66 -20.71 2.98
C TRP A 78 4.15 -20.58 2.68
N PHE A 79 4.80 -21.68 2.31
CA PHE A 79 6.22 -21.72 2.00
C PHE A 79 6.42 -21.72 0.50
N VAL A 80 7.50 -21.08 0.04
CA VAL A 80 7.90 -21.03 -1.36
C VAL A 80 9.39 -21.27 -1.47
N LEU A 81 9.77 -22.34 -2.16
CA LEU A 81 11.14 -22.65 -2.51
C LEU A 81 11.43 -22.10 -3.91
N ARG A 82 12.42 -21.21 -4.00
CA ARG A 82 12.87 -20.61 -5.25
C ARG A 82 14.14 -21.29 -5.77
N ARG A 83 14.50 -21.04 -7.03
CA ARG A 83 15.70 -21.60 -7.71
C ARG A 83 17.02 -21.04 -7.19
N ASP A 84 16.97 -19.94 -6.44
CA ASP A 84 18.09 -19.46 -5.62
C ASP A 84 18.37 -20.36 -4.39
N ASN A 85 17.63 -21.47 -4.25
CA ASN A 85 17.67 -22.39 -3.11
C ASN A 85 17.28 -21.74 -1.77
N CYS A 86 16.61 -20.59 -1.80
CA CYS A 86 16.09 -19.92 -0.62
C CYS A 86 14.62 -20.32 -0.37
N LEU A 87 14.31 -20.57 0.90
CA LEU A 87 12.97 -20.89 1.37
C LEU A 87 12.31 -19.65 2.01
N TYR A 88 11.27 -19.14 1.35
CA TYR A 88 10.47 -18.03 1.84
C TYR A 88 9.20 -18.54 2.51
N TYR A 89 8.59 -17.69 3.34
CA TYR A 89 7.31 -18.01 3.97
C TYR A 89 6.39 -16.79 4.10
N TYR A 90 5.09 -17.04 4.04
CA TYR A 90 4.04 -16.02 4.08
C TYR A 90 2.87 -16.47 4.96
N LYS A 91 2.02 -15.53 5.35
CA LYS A 91 0.84 -15.81 6.20
C LYS A 91 -0.20 -16.65 5.45
N THR A 92 -0.33 -16.44 4.14
CA THR A 92 -1.33 -17.05 3.25
C THR A 92 -0.70 -17.45 1.91
N ASP A 93 -1.33 -18.40 1.19
CA ASP A 93 -0.97 -18.85 -0.16
C ASP A 93 -1.39 -17.89 -1.27
N ALA A 94 -2.21 -16.91 -0.92
CA ALA A 94 -2.37 -15.67 -1.65
C ALA A 94 -1.07 -14.83 -1.59
N ILE A 95 0.05 -15.37 -2.11
CA ILE A 95 0.99 -14.51 -2.85
C ILE A 95 0.22 -14.14 -4.11
N ASP A 96 -0.66 -13.19 -3.87
CA ASP A 96 -1.65 -12.79 -4.81
C ASP A 96 -0.85 -12.17 -5.94
N THR A 97 -1.10 -12.61 -7.17
CA THR A 97 -0.33 -12.20 -8.37
C THR A 97 -0.08 -10.69 -8.43
N TRP A 98 -0.93 -9.88 -7.78
CA TRP A 98 -0.74 -8.45 -7.57
C TRP A 98 0.41 -8.06 -6.63
N LEU A 99 0.70 -8.76 -5.54
CA LEU A 99 1.83 -8.42 -4.66
C LEU A 99 3.14 -8.58 -5.41
N GLN A 100 3.23 -9.64 -6.23
CA GLN A 100 4.35 -9.83 -7.15
C GLN A 100 4.37 -8.74 -8.23
N ALA A 101 3.22 -8.37 -8.80
CA ALA A 101 3.15 -7.27 -9.77
C ALA A 101 3.58 -5.92 -9.17
N SER A 102 3.17 -5.61 -7.94
CA SER A 102 3.57 -4.41 -7.21
C SER A 102 5.06 -4.42 -6.89
N LEU A 103 5.61 -5.55 -6.45
CA LEU A 103 7.05 -5.67 -6.23
C LEU A 103 7.86 -5.49 -7.51
N ARG A 104 7.39 -6.01 -8.65
CA ARG A 104 8.00 -5.77 -9.96
C ARG A 104 7.97 -4.29 -10.33
N MET A 105 6.85 -3.62 -10.06
CA MET A 105 6.69 -2.19 -10.34
C MET A 105 7.59 -1.30 -9.48
N SER A 106 7.96 -1.75 -8.28
CA SER A 106 8.96 -1.06 -7.43
C SER A 106 10.32 -0.91 -8.12
N GLY A 107 10.67 -1.78 -9.06
CA GLY A 107 11.90 -1.70 -9.85
C GLY A 107 11.80 -0.83 -11.09
N THR A 108 10.68 -0.13 -11.30
CA THR A 108 10.46 0.72 -12.47
C THR A 108 10.59 2.21 -12.11
N ALA A 109 11.04 3.01 -13.08
CA ALA A 109 11.12 4.45 -12.92
C ALA A 109 9.74 5.05 -12.70
N ALA A 110 9.65 6.13 -11.91
CA ALA A 110 8.37 6.75 -11.59
C ALA A 110 7.60 7.19 -12.85
N CYS A 111 8.31 7.68 -13.87
CA CYS A 111 7.75 8.05 -15.17
C CYS A 111 7.36 6.86 -16.07
N ALA A 112 7.87 5.66 -15.81
CA ALA A 112 7.59 4.47 -16.60
C ALA A 112 6.28 3.77 -16.18
N ILE A 113 5.74 4.08 -14.99
CA ILE A 113 4.48 3.52 -14.51
C ILE A 113 3.33 4.02 -15.40
N GLN A 114 2.76 3.12 -16.20
CA GLN A 114 1.67 3.43 -17.12
C GLN A 114 0.33 3.55 -16.40
N ARG A 115 -0.44 4.60 -16.72
CA ARG A 115 -1.79 4.86 -16.17
C ARG A 115 -1.85 4.76 -14.64
N PRO A 116 -1.07 5.58 -13.91
CA PRO A 116 -1.22 5.66 -12.45
C PRO A 116 -2.61 6.21 -12.09
N ASP A 117 -3.17 5.75 -10.96
CA ASP A 117 -4.44 6.27 -10.44
C ASP A 117 -4.25 7.72 -9.94
N CYS A 118 -3.10 8.02 -9.32
CA CYS A 118 -2.70 9.36 -8.90
C CYS A 118 -1.16 9.42 -8.75
N PHE A 119 -0.57 10.62 -8.80
CA PHE A 119 0.85 10.81 -8.55
C PHE A 119 1.14 12.25 -8.11
N GLY A 120 2.26 12.45 -7.42
CA GLY A 120 2.70 13.76 -6.98
C GLY A 120 3.53 13.71 -5.71
N TYR A 121 3.91 14.87 -5.20
CA TYR A 121 4.71 14.94 -3.98
C TYR A 121 3.82 14.92 -2.73
N LEU A 122 4.17 14.06 -1.77
CA LEU A 122 3.58 14.02 -0.44
C LEU A 122 4.67 14.22 0.61
N SER A 123 4.35 14.97 1.68
CA SER A 123 5.15 14.97 2.89
C SER A 123 4.76 13.75 3.73
N LYS A 124 5.68 12.79 3.88
CA LYS A 124 5.46 11.58 4.67
C LYS A 124 6.08 11.74 6.06
N GLN A 125 5.31 11.45 7.11
CA GLN A 125 5.85 11.39 8.46
C GLN A 125 6.75 10.17 8.61
N GLN A 126 7.91 10.37 9.22
CA GLN A 126 8.86 9.33 9.53
C GLN A 126 8.67 8.90 10.99
N GLU A 127 8.52 7.60 11.20
CA GLU A 127 8.29 6.98 12.51
C GLU A 127 9.44 7.25 13.49
N HIS A 128 10.66 7.39 12.96
CA HIS A 128 11.87 7.67 13.73
C HIS A 128 12.41 9.06 13.41
N ALA A 129 11.77 10.11 13.94
CA ALA A 129 12.24 11.50 13.83
C ALA A 129 13.71 11.67 14.28
N ARG A 130 14.21 10.80 15.19
CA ARG A 130 15.55 10.89 15.78
C ARG A 130 16.72 10.43 14.89
N LYS A 131 16.48 9.82 13.72
CA LYS A 131 17.56 9.25 12.88
C LYS A 131 17.62 9.80 11.44
N THR A 132 16.93 10.89 11.16
CA THR A 132 16.79 11.38 9.78
C THR A 132 17.22 12.82 9.68
N SER A 133 17.69 13.21 8.49
CA SER A 133 18.12 14.57 8.14
C SER A 133 17.00 15.62 8.20
N SER A 134 15.77 15.24 8.53
CA SER A 134 14.66 16.18 8.67
C SER A 134 14.40 16.51 10.14
N PRO A 135 14.71 17.74 10.59
CA PRO A 135 14.42 18.18 11.97
C PRO A 135 12.92 18.20 12.29
N THR A 136 12.06 18.13 11.27
CA THR A 136 10.60 18.10 11.42
C THR A 136 10.04 16.69 11.60
N GLY A 137 10.82 15.63 11.35
CA GLY A 137 10.31 14.25 11.28
C GLY A 137 9.46 13.96 10.04
N TRP A 138 9.45 14.86 9.06
CA TRP A 138 8.72 14.71 7.80
C TRP A 138 9.67 14.71 6.61
N SER A 139 9.37 13.91 5.60
CA SER A 139 10.18 13.85 4.38
C SER A 139 9.29 13.96 3.15
N ARG A 140 9.63 14.90 2.26
CA ARG A 140 8.95 15.05 0.97
C ARG A 140 9.37 13.90 0.06
N ARG A 141 8.40 13.22 -0.54
CA ARG A 141 8.62 12.06 -1.42
C ARG A 141 7.73 12.16 -2.63
N TYR A 142 8.25 11.75 -3.78
CA TYR A 142 7.42 11.58 -4.96
C TYR A 142 6.69 10.25 -4.85
N CYS A 143 5.37 10.31 -4.94
CA CYS A 143 4.49 9.18 -4.73
C CYS A 143 3.75 8.87 -6.02
N VAL A 144 3.66 7.59 -6.36
CA VAL A 144 2.81 7.11 -7.45
C VAL A 144 1.82 6.13 -6.84
N LEU A 145 0.52 6.33 -7.04
CA LEU A 145 -0.54 5.42 -6.62
C LEU A 145 -1.00 4.63 -7.83
N LYS A 146 -0.97 3.30 -7.71
CA LYS A 146 -1.50 2.40 -8.72
C LYS A 146 -1.99 1.10 -8.11
N ASP A 147 -3.20 0.68 -8.46
CA ASP A 147 -3.79 -0.59 -8.04
C ASP A 147 -3.88 -0.74 -6.51
N ALA A 148 -4.19 0.37 -5.82
CA ALA A 148 -4.13 0.50 -4.36
C ALA A 148 -2.75 0.19 -3.75
N ALA A 149 -1.66 0.30 -4.52
CA ALA A 149 -0.29 0.31 -4.01
C ALA A 149 0.33 1.70 -4.20
N LEU A 150 0.92 2.24 -3.14
CA LEU A 150 1.61 3.52 -3.13
C LEU A 150 3.12 3.29 -3.17
N TYR A 151 3.77 3.77 -4.22
CA TYR A 151 5.20 3.66 -4.47
C TYR A 151 5.89 4.95 -4.03
N PHE A 152 6.97 4.83 -3.27
CA PHE A 152 7.75 5.97 -2.79
C PHE A 152 9.08 6.09 -3.54
N TYR A 153 9.29 7.26 -4.12
CA TYR A 153 10.49 7.64 -4.86
C TYR A 153 11.13 8.86 -4.20
N ASP A 154 12.45 8.96 -4.32
CA ASP A 154 13.18 10.14 -3.84
C ASP A 154 12.72 11.40 -4.59
N ASP A 155 12.53 11.29 -5.92
CA ASP A 155 11.95 12.32 -6.78
C ASP A 155 11.24 11.72 -8.01
N ALA A 156 10.74 12.58 -8.90
CA ALA A 156 9.99 12.19 -10.10
C ALA A 156 10.83 11.49 -11.19
N ASN A 157 12.17 11.63 -11.14
CA ASN A 157 13.11 11.06 -12.10
C ASN A 157 13.77 9.77 -11.58
N ALA A 158 13.53 9.40 -10.32
CA ALA A 158 14.10 8.20 -9.74
C ALA A 158 13.71 6.93 -10.50
N GLU A 159 14.72 6.10 -10.78
CA GLU A 159 14.59 4.89 -11.61
C GLU A 159 13.96 3.70 -10.86
N LYS A 160 13.84 3.79 -9.54
CA LYS A 160 13.22 2.76 -8.70
C LYS A 160 12.59 3.37 -7.46
N ALA A 161 11.52 2.75 -6.99
CA ALA A 161 10.94 3.06 -5.69
C ALA A 161 11.84 2.48 -4.59
N PHE A 162 12.05 3.23 -3.51
CA PHE A 162 12.74 2.72 -2.32
C PHE A 162 11.79 2.02 -1.35
N GLY A 163 10.48 2.13 -1.57
CA GLY A 163 9.48 1.47 -0.75
C GLY A 163 8.10 1.44 -1.40
N VAL A 164 7.29 0.50 -0.94
CA VAL A 164 5.90 0.31 -1.38
C VAL A 164 5.00 0.14 -0.16
N ALA A 165 3.84 0.77 -0.17
CA ALA A 165 2.75 0.51 0.76
C ALA A 165 1.57 -0.10 0.00
N CYS A 166 1.21 -1.34 0.34
CA CYS A 166 0.00 -1.98 -0.20
C CYS A 166 -1.20 -1.53 0.64
N LEU A 167 -2.05 -0.68 0.07
CA LEU A 167 -3.10 0.05 0.80
C LEU A 167 -4.46 -0.65 0.72
N HIS A 168 -4.59 -1.81 0.08
CA HIS A 168 -5.89 -2.47 -0.01
C HIS A 168 -6.48 -2.76 1.39
N GLY A 169 -7.70 -2.29 1.63
CA GLY A 169 -8.38 -2.41 2.93
C GLY A 169 -7.90 -1.42 3.99
N PHE A 170 -6.96 -0.53 3.66
CA PHE A 170 -6.62 0.59 4.55
C PHE A 170 -7.79 1.55 4.61
N ARG A 171 -7.96 2.16 5.78
CA ARG A 171 -8.90 3.25 6.03
C ARG A 171 -8.16 4.58 5.95
N VAL A 172 -8.71 5.50 5.19
CA VAL A 172 -8.25 6.88 5.04
C VAL A 172 -9.03 7.73 6.01
N HIS A 173 -8.36 8.34 6.98
CA HIS A 173 -8.91 9.36 7.85
C HIS A 173 -8.50 10.73 7.32
N SER A 174 -9.48 11.59 7.04
CA SER A 174 -9.21 12.95 6.55
C SER A 174 -8.38 13.76 7.55
N SER A 175 -8.48 13.53 8.85
CA SER A 175 -7.62 14.19 9.84
C SER A 175 -6.53 13.24 10.35
N ALA A 176 -5.38 13.79 10.72
CA ALA A 176 -4.29 13.06 11.37
C ALA A 176 -3.94 13.78 12.69
N PRO A 177 -4.52 13.37 13.83
CA PRO A 177 -4.32 14.03 15.13
C PRO A 177 -2.84 14.05 15.57
N THR A 178 -2.10 13.02 15.17
CA THR A 178 -0.68 12.79 15.49
C THR A 178 0.28 13.48 14.50
N SER A 179 -0.24 14.33 13.61
CA SER A 179 0.55 15.07 12.62
C SER A 179 1.36 16.24 13.17
N GLY A 180 1.30 16.51 14.48
CA GLY A 180 2.06 17.59 15.11
C GLY A 180 1.70 18.99 14.59
N GLY A 181 0.42 19.21 14.23
CA GLY A 181 -0.08 20.49 13.72
C GLY A 181 0.15 20.73 12.23
N ARG A 182 0.59 19.72 11.47
CA ARG A 182 0.78 19.86 10.02
C ARG A 182 -0.57 19.99 9.32
N LYS A 183 -0.77 21.13 8.63
CA LYS A 183 -1.97 21.38 7.83
C LYS A 183 -2.07 20.39 6.66
N HIS A 184 -3.30 20.12 6.25
CA HIS A 184 -3.63 19.20 5.15
C HIS A 184 -3.08 17.78 5.34
N ALA A 185 -2.86 17.37 6.60
CA ALA A 185 -2.49 16.01 6.92
C ALA A 185 -3.70 15.06 6.87
N PHE A 186 -3.43 13.79 6.56
CA PHE A 186 -4.37 12.67 6.58
C PHE A 186 -3.64 11.40 6.98
N GLU A 187 -4.39 10.43 7.49
CA GLU A 187 -3.86 9.17 8.02
C GLU A 187 -4.42 7.97 7.25
N LEU A 188 -3.56 7.00 6.96
CA LEU A 188 -3.92 5.69 6.44
C LEU A 188 -3.71 4.66 7.55
N GLN A 189 -4.81 4.07 8.01
CA GLN A 189 -4.81 3.05 9.04
C GLN A 189 -4.99 1.66 8.41
N PRO A 190 -4.09 0.70 8.66
CA PRO A 190 -4.23 -0.67 8.17
C PRO A 190 -5.39 -1.40 8.86
N PRO A 191 -5.96 -2.42 8.20
CA PRO A 191 -6.97 -3.28 8.82
C PRO A 191 -6.38 -4.21 9.89
N ASP A 192 -5.10 -4.56 9.77
CA ASP A 192 -4.34 -5.31 10.78
C ASP A 192 -3.57 -4.31 11.66
N PRO A 193 -3.92 -4.14 12.95
CA PRO A 193 -3.30 -3.15 13.83
C PRO A 193 -1.82 -3.44 14.14
N THR A 194 -1.31 -4.59 13.74
CA THR A 194 0.14 -4.90 13.82
C THR A 194 0.93 -4.25 12.69
N GLN A 195 0.26 -3.77 11.64
CA GLN A 195 0.89 -3.00 10.56
C GLN A 195 0.96 -1.52 10.93
N ARG A 196 1.92 -0.81 10.33
CA ARG A 196 2.12 0.61 10.59
C ARG A 196 1.05 1.48 9.94
N ASN A 197 0.65 2.54 10.65
CA ASN A 197 -0.10 3.65 10.06
C ASN A 197 0.83 4.47 9.16
N TYR A 198 0.25 5.13 8.17
CA TYR A 198 0.95 6.13 7.37
C TYR A 198 0.30 7.49 7.56
N ILE A 199 1.10 8.50 7.84
CA ILE A 199 0.62 9.86 7.94
C ILE A 199 1.29 10.67 6.84
N PHE A 200 0.45 11.31 6.03
CA PHE A 200 0.87 12.15 4.92
C PHE A 200 0.30 13.55 5.07
N ALA A 201 0.95 14.52 4.43
CA ALA A 201 0.42 15.86 4.26
C ALA A 201 0.70 16.34 2.82
N THR A 202 -0.28 17.03 2.25
CA THR A 202 -0.17 17.72 0.96
C THR A 202 0.23 19.17 1.15
N GLU A 203 0.62 19.84 0.06
CA GLU A 203 0.94 21.27 0.07
C GLU A 203 -0.33 22.13 0.11
N SER A 204 -1.45 21.64 -0.44
CA SER A 204 -2.75 22.33 -0.42
C SER A 204 -3.91 21.40 -0.05
N GLU A 205 -5.04 21.98 0.34
CA GLU A 205 -6.29 21.24 0.54
C GLU A 205 -6.86 20.67 -0.76
N MET A 206 -6.60 21.32 -1.89
CA MET A 206 -7.05 20.85 -3.19
C MET A 206 -6.31 19.57 -3.61
N ASP A 207 -5.01 19.48 -3.32
CA ASP A 207 -4.22 18.27 -3.53
C ASP A 207 -4.65 17.11 -2.63
N LYS A 208 -5.18 17.42 -1.44
CA LYS A 208 -5.69 16.41 -0.50
C LYS A 208 -6.95 15.69 -1.01
N LYS A 209 -7.71 16.34 -1.90
CA LYS A 209 -8.97 15.82 -2.45
C LYS A 209 -8.78 14.99 -3.72
N ARG A 210 -7.58 14.94 -4.28
CA ARG A 210 -7.22 14.14 -5.46
C ARG A 210 -6.96 12.70 -5.08
#